data_AF-A0A962RMF7-F1
#
_entry.id   AF-A0A962RMF7-F1
#
_cell.length_a   1.000
_cell.length_b   1.000
_cell.length_c   1.000
_cell.angle_alpha   90.00
_cell.angle_beta   90.00
_cell.angle_gamma   90.00
#
_symmetry.space_group_name_H-M   'P 1'
#
loop_
_entity.id
_entity.type
_entity.pdbx_description
1 polymer ?
#
loop_
_entity_poly.entity_id
_entity_poly.type
_entity_poly.pdbx_seq_one_letter_code
_entity_poly.pdbx_strand_id
1 'polypeptide(L)'
;AGALDELRLAGVTRLLVLPLFPQYAGSTTGSTFDALGRALSRWRWVPELRFVNGYHDHPAYVEAVARSIEHHRARHGSGEILLLSFHGLPKRYLLSGDPYFCQCQATARLIAERLRLGKDDWRIVFQSRFGREEWLQPYTDETLKQLAADGVRRVDIVCPGFSADCVETLEEIAIEAAATFKEAGGESLSYVPALNADPDHINLVTSLIRDQIDDWRQSARADRAELERRQQRAMALGASR
;
A
#
# COMPACT_ATOMS: atom_id res chain seq x y z
N ALA A 1 -13.49 22.59 2.00
CA ALA A 1 -12.19 22.68 2.71
C ALA A 1 -11.50 21.33 2.57
N GLY A 2 -10.17 21.27 2.49
CA GLY A 2 -9.47 19.96 2.42
C GLY A 2 -9.32 19.34 3.82
N ALA A 3 -9.04 18.03 3.90
CA ALA A 3 -8.88 17.32 5.19
C ALA A 3 -7.86 17.99 6.13
N LEU A 4 -6.77 18.56 5.58
CA LEU A 4 -5.79 19.31 6.38
C LEU A 4 -6.37 20.60 6.98
N ASP A 5 -7.22 21.31 6.25
CA ASP A 5 -7.87 22.51 6.77
C ASP A 5 -8.86 22.16 7.90
N GLU A 6 -9.56 21.04 7.78
CA GLU A 6 -10.45 20.53 8.84
C GLU A 6 -9.66 20.22 10.12
N LEU A 7 -8.54 19.52 10.01
CA LEU A 7 -7.65 19.24 11.14
C LEU A 7 -7.08 20.52 11.76
N ARG A 8 -6.70 21.50 10.93
CA ARG A 8 -6.23 22.81 11.40
C ARG A 8 -7.33 23.58 12.13
N LEU A 9 -8.55 23.58 11.62
CA LEU A 9 -9.69 24.25 12.25
C LEU A 9 -10.07 23.55 13.57
N ALA A 10 -9.87 22.24 13.66
CA ALA A 10 -10.02 21.47 14.90
C ALA A 10 -8.86 21.68 15.90
N GLY A 11 -7.86 22.50 15.59
CA GLY A 11 -6.75 22.81 16.49
C GLY A 11 -5.73 21.69 16.64
N VAL A 12 -5.64 20.79 15.66
CA VAL A 12 -4.64 19.70 15.67
C VAL A 12 -3.22 20.28 15.61
N THR A 13 -2.43 19.99 16.63
CA THR A 13 -1.03 20.44 16.76
C THR A 13 -0.01 19.36 16.45
N ARG A 14 -0.45 18.10 16.33
CA ARG A 14 0.36 16.93 15.98
C ARG A 14 -0.34 16.15 14.89
N LEU A 15 0.33 15.96 13.76
CA LEU A 15 -0.21 15.36 12.55
C LEU A 15 0.61 14.12 12.19
N LEU A 16 -0.05 12.95 12.18
CA LEU A 16 0.48 11.73 11.57
C LEU A 16 -0.14 11.56 10.19
N VAL A 17 0.70 11.38 9.18
CA VAL A 17 0.29 11.06 7.81
C VAL A 17 0.77 9.64 7.50
N LEU A 18 -0.19 8.76 7.23
CA LEU A 18 0.03 7.35 6.85
C LEU A 18 -0.59 7.12 5.47
N PRO A 19 0.19 7.23 4.39
CA PRO A 19 -0.22 6.78 3.07
C PRO A 19 -0.50 5.28 3.10
N LEU A 20 -1.58 4.83 2.44
CA LEU A 20 -1.97 3.41 2.40
C LEU A 20 -1.26 2.61 1.29
N PHE A 21 -0.07 3.06 0.89
CA PHE A 21 0.81 2.36 -0.04
C PHE A 21 1.90 1.65 0.76
N PRO A 22 1.94 0.31 0.79
CA PRO A 22 2.95 -0.41 1.55
C PRO A 22 4.36 -0.11 1.03
N GLN A 23 4.53 -0.12 -0.30
CA GLN A 23 5.78 0.23 -0.99
C GLN A 23 5.80 1.72 -1.33
N TYR A 24 6.91 2.39 -1.02
CA TYR A 24 7.16 3.76 -1.44
C TYR A 24 7.35 3.81 -2.95
N ALA A 25 6.64 4.72 -3.60
CA ALA A 25 7.00 5.26 -4.91
C ALA A 25 6.92 6.79 -4.89
N GLY A 26 7.77 7.45 -5.68
CA GLY A 26 7.72 8.90 -5.87
C GLY A 26 6.38 9.37 -6.44
N SER A 27 5.75 8.55 -7.30
CA SER A 27 4.43 8.83 -7.86
C SER A 27 3.28 8.72 -6.87
N THR A 28 3.45 8.03 -5.74
CA THR A 28 2.39 7.80 -4.73
C THR A 28 2.71 8.47 -3.39
N THR A 29 3.57 7.85 -2.59
CA THR A 29 3.98 8.36 -1.28
C THR A 29 4.74 9.67 -1.41
N GLY A 30 5.62 9.79 -2.40
CA GLY A 30 6.34 11.03 -2.68
C GLY A 30 5.40 12.18 -3.06
N SER A 31 4.50 11.95 -4.02
CA SER A 31 3.53 12.96 -4.45
C SER A 31 2.55 13.38 -3.33
N THR A 32 2.23 12.45 -2.42
CA THR A 32 1.48 12.72 -1.18
C THR A 32 2.26 13.69 -0.28
N PHE A 33 3.57 13.44 -0.08
CA PHE A 33 4.43 14.35 0.67
C PHE A 33 4.54 15.73 0.02
N ASP A 34 4.66 15.80 -1.32
CA ASP A 34 4.68 17.07 -2.05
C ASP A 34 3.39 17.88 -1.83
N ALA A 35 2.23 17.22 -1.87
CA ALA A 35 0.95 17.87 -1.63
C ALA A 35 0.83 18.38 -0.19
N LEU A 36 1.28 17.57 0.79
CA LEU A 36 1.35 17.96 2.19
C LEU A 36 2.27 19.17 2.39
N GLY A 37 3.49 19.13 1.86
CA GLY A 37 4.46 20.22 1.94
C GLY A 37 3.92 21.53 1.34
N ARG A 38 3.29 21.46 0.17
CA ARG A 38 2.61 22.61 -0.45
C ARG A 38 1.52 23.17 0.46
N ALA A 39 0.72 22.33 1.12
CA ALA A 39 -0.32 22.78 2.02
C ALA A 39 0.25 23.45 3.29
N LEU A 40 1.20 22.79 3.96
CA LEU A 40 1.80 23.26 5.21
C LEU A 40 2.64 24.53 5.02
N SER A 41 3.27 24.72 3.85
CA SER A 41 4.02 25.95 3.54
C SER A 41 3.18 27.23 3.62
N ARG A 42 1.85 27.12 3.48
CA ARG A 42 0.90 28.24 3.59
C ARG A 42 0.42 28.50 5.01
N TRP A 43 0.78 27.64 5.98
CA TRP A 43 0.31 27.75 7.34
C TRP A 43 1.30 28.55 8.19
N ARG A 44 0.79 29.53 8.93
CA ARG A 44 1.62 30.33 9.86
C ARG A 44 2.13 29.48 11.03
N TRP A 45 1.34 28.52 11.49
CA TRP A 45 1.67 27.59 12.55
C TRP A 45 1.58 26.17 11.98
N VAL A 46 2.74 25.55 11.78
CA VAL A 46 2.87 24.18 11.26
C VAL A 46 2.81 23.20 12.45
N PRO A 47 2.03 22.11 12.36
CA PRO A 47 1.97 21.10 13.42
C PRO A 47 3.28 20.29 13.49
N GLU A 48 3.51 19.62 14.62
CA GLU A 48 4.48 18.53 14.67
C GLU A 48 4.05 17.45 13.67
N LEU A 49 4.97 16.98 12.83
CA LEU A 49 4.66 16.10 11.71
C LEU A 49 5.38 14.76 11.84
N ARG A 50 4.63 13.68 11.69
CA ARG A 50 5.16 12.34 11.38
C ARG A 50 4.61 11.89 10.05
N PHE A 51 5.49 11.36 9.21
CA PHE A 51 5.15 10.88 7.89
C PHE A 51 5.70 9.46 7.73
N VAL A 52 4.81 8.48 7.61
CA VAL A 52 5.20 7.09 7.37
C VAL A 52 5.47 6.92 5.88
N ASN A 53 6.68 6.53 5.52
CA ASN A 53 7.11 6.43 4.13
C ASN A 53 6.86 5.04 3.51
N GLY A 54 6.50 4.03 4.30
CA GLY A 54 6.15 2.70 3.83
C GLY A 54 6.08 1.69 4.97
N TYR A 55 5.55 0.50 4.67
CA TYR A 55 5.41 -0.61 5.61
C TYR A 55 5.44 -1.99 4.91
N HIS A 56 6.02 -2.04 3.71
CA HIS A 56 6.06 -3.22 2.83
C HIS A 56 6.69 -4.48 3.43
N ASP A 57 7.61 -4.33 4.39
CA ASP A 57 8.32 -5.41 5.08
C ASP A 57 7.83 -5.60 6.53
N HIS A 58 6.77 -4.88 6.93
CA HIS A 58 6.22 -4.99 8.27
C HIS A 58 5.66 -6.41 8.50
N PRO A 59 6.04 -7.12 9.58
CA PRO A 59 5.63 -8.51 9.78
C PRO A 59 4.11 -8.72 9.76
N ALA A 60 3.34 -7.81 10.36
CA ALA A 60 1.88 -7.92 10.34
C ALA A 60 1.26 -7.69 8.95
N TYR A 61 1.94 -6.95 8.06
CA TYR A 61 1.47 -6.75 6.69
C TYR A 61 1.73 -8.00 5.85
N VAL A 62 2.93 -8.57 5.95
CA VAL A 62 3.28 -9.84 5.30
C VAL A 62 2.33 -10.94 5.77
N GLU A 63 2.05 -11.00 7.09
CA GLU A 63 1.11 -11.96 7.66
C GLU A 63 -0.31 -11.78 7.12
N ALA A 64 -0.82 -10.54 7.09
CA ALA A 64 -2.16 -10.26 6.58
C ALA A 64 -2.34 -10.70 5.12
N VAL A 65 -1.36 -10.40 4.26
CA VAL A 65 -1.41 -10.82 2.85
C VAL A 65 -1.26 -12.34 2.70
N ALA A 66 -0.35 -12.97 3.44
CA ALA A 66 -0.21 -14.42 3.40
C ALA A 66 -1.50 -15.13 3.84
N ARG A 67 -2.13 -14.66 4.92
CA ARG A 67 -3.41 -15.22 5.40
C ARG A 67 -4.55 -14.99 4.42
N SER A 68 -4.60 -13.85 3.73
CA SER A 68 -5.63 -13.62 2.71
C SER A 68 -5.50 -14.62 1.55
N ILE A 69 -4.27 -14.93 1.12
CA ILE A 69 -3.97 -15.94 0.10
C ILE A 69 -4.35 -17.34 0.59
N GLU A 70 -3.97 -17.72 1.81
CA GLU A 70 -4.34 -19.03 2.41
C GLU A 70 -5.87 -19.19 2.50
N HIS A 71 -6.57 -18.17 3.00
CA HIS A 71 -8.03 -18.16 3.11
C HIS A 71 -8.72 -18.23 1.75
N HIS A 72 -8.18 -17.54 0.74
CA HIS A 72 -8.69 -17.59 -0.63
C HIS A 72 -8.55 -19.00 -1.20
N ARG A 73 -7.34 -19.58 -1.12
CA ARG A 73 -7.05 -20.94 -1.61
C ARG A 73 -7.89 -22.00 -0.91
N ALA A 74 -8.17 -21.85 0.37
CA ALA A 74 -9.04 -22.76 1.11
C ALA A 74 -10.49 -22.76 0.61
N ARG A 75 -10.98 -21.63 0.06
CA ARG A 75 -12.36 -21.49 -0.45
C ARG A 75 -12.49 -21.78 -1.94
N HIS A 76 -11.49 -21.42 -2.72
CA HIS A 76 -11.55 -21.44 -4.19
C HIS A 76 -10.67 -22.53 -4.83
N GLY A 77 -9.87 -23.24 -4.03
CA GLY A 77 -8.80 -24.10 -4.51
C GLY A 77 -7.51 -23.32 -4.76
N SER A 78 -6.41 -24.05 -4.95
CA SER A 78 -5.11 -23.45 -5.26
C SER A 78 -4.81 -23.51 -6.75
N GLY A 79 -4.30 -22.40 -7.29
CA GLY A 79 -3.58 -22.38 -8.55
C GLY A 79 -2.27 -23.17 -8.46
N GLU A 80 -1.71 -23.48 -9.63
CA GLU A 80 -0.41 -24.15 -9.78
C GLU A 80 0.75 -23.18 -9.53
N ILE A 81 0.51 -21.87 -9.68
CA ILE A 81 1.48 -20.81 -9.43
C ILE A 81 0.79 -19.58 -8.83
N LEU A 82 1.49 -18.87 -7.94
CA LEU A 82 1.07 -17.58 -7.40
C LEU A 82 1.79 -16.42 -8.11
N LEU A 83 1.04 -15.52 -8.72
CA LEU A 83 1.57 -14.25 -9.20
C LEU A 83 1.38 -13.15 -8.18
N LEU A 84 2.45 -12.43 -7.84
CA LEU A 84 2.40 -11.20 -7.07
C LEU A 84 2.51 -10.02 -8.04
N SER A 85 1.37 -9.42 -8.35
CA SER A 85 1.24 -8.33 -9.29
C SER A 85 1.41 -6.98 -8.59
N PHE A 86 2.25 -6.12 -9.15
CA PHE A 86 2.45 -4.75 -8.70
C PHE A 86 2.17 -3.79 -9.85
N HIS A 87 1.68 -2.58 -9.57
CA HIS A 87 1.52 -1.58 -10.61
C HIS A 87 2.88 -1.26 -11.24
N GLY A 88 2.96 -1.26 -12.55
CA GLY A 88 4.17 -0.93 -13.28
C GLY A 88 4.60 0.51 -13.04
N LEU A 89 5.90 0.76 -13.13
CA LEU A 89 6.42 2.12 -13.28
C LEU A 89 7.36 2.15 -14.48
N PRO A 90 7.57 3.30 -15.12
CA PRO A 90 8.66 3.45 -16.06
C PRO A 90 10.00 3.09 -15.41
N LYS A 91 10.82 2.30 -16.11
CA LYS A 91 12.12 1.82 -15.60
C LYS A 91 13.06 2.95 -15.18
N ARG A 92 12.91 4.14 -15.78
CA ARG A 92 13.65 5.35 -15.38
C ARG A 92 13.46 5.73 -13.92
N TYR A 93 12.33 5.40 -13.27
CA TYR A 93 12.12 5.69 -11.84
C TYR A 93 13.11 4.92 -10.99
N LEU A 94 13.23 3.60 -11.23
CA LEU A 94 14.26 2.77 -10.60
C LEU A 94 15.67 3.33 -10.85
N LEU A 95 15.99 3.67 -12.10
CA LEU A 95 17.31 4.22 -12.46
C LEU A 95 17.57 5.60 -11.81
N SER A 96 16.52 6.32 -11.43
CA SER A 96 16.60 7.61 -10.73
C SER A 96 16.61 7.45 -9.20
N GLY A 97 16.65 6.22 -8.68
CA GLY A 97 16.73 5.94 -7.24
C GLY A 97 15.39 5.75 -6.54
N ASP A 98 14.30 5.59 -7.28
CA ASP A 98 13.02 5.22 -6.68
C ASP A 98 13.09 3.79 -6.08
N PRO A 99 12.80 3.61 -4.78
CA PRO A 99 12.96 2.32 -4.12
C PRO A 99 11.85 1.32 -4.47
N TYR A 100 10.78 1.74 -5.17
CA TYR A 100 9.57 0.95 -5.39
C TYR A 100 9.86 -0.47 -5.88
N PHE A 101 10.63 -0.61 -6.95
CA PHE A 101 10.95 -1.92 -7.52
C PHE A 101 11.61 -2.85 -6.49
N CYS A 102 12.60 -2.35 -5.74
CA CYS A 102 13.29 -3.12 -4.71
C CYS A 102 12.35 -3.51 -3.57
N GLN A 103 11.43 -2.63 -3.17
CA GLN A 103 10.44 -2.91 -2.14
C GLN A 103 9.39 -3.92 -2.61
N CYS A 104 8.98 -3.91 -3.89
CA CYS A 104 8.13 -4.94 -4.48
C CYS A 104 8.82 -6.31 -4.42
N GLN A 105 10.11 -6.39 -4.79
CA GLN A 105 10.89 -7.63 -4.69
C GLN A 105 10.98 -8.15 -3.25
N ALA A 106 11.25 -7.25 -2.29
CA ALA A 106 11.30 -7.61 -0.87
C ALA A 106 9.94 -8.11 -0.36
N THR A 107 8.85 -7.41 -0.69
CA THR A 107 7.48 -7.80 -0.33
C THR A 107 7.16 -9.19 -0.85
N ALA A 108 7.42 -9.43 -2.14
CA ALA A 108 7.09 -10.69 -2.78
C ALA A 108 7.87 -11.86 -2.18
N ARG A 109 9.18 -11.68 -1.95
CA ARG A 109 10.02 -12.65 -1.26
C ARG A 109 9.49 -12.97 0.14
N LEU A 110 9.18 -11.96 0.96
CA LEU A 110 8.71 -12.15 2.33
C LEU A 110 7.37 -12.89 2.39
N ILE A 111 6.43 -12.57 1.48
CA ILE A 111 5.15 -13.27 1.38
C ILE A 111 5.38 -14.73 0.95
N ALA A 112 6.22 -14.97 -0.06
CA ALA A 112 6.52 -16.33 -0.53
C ALA A 112 7.21 -17.18 0.55
N GLU A 113 8.15 -16.60 1.30
CA GLU A 113 8.80 -17.23 2.46
C GLU A 113 7.78 -17.58 3.53
N ARG A 114 6.88 -16.65 3.88
CA ARG A 114 5.81 -16.89 4.86
C ARG A 114 4.84 -18.00 4.42
N LEU A 115 4.56 -18.10 3.13
CA LEU A 115 3.72 -19.15 2.53
C LEU A 115 4.49 -20.46 2.27
N ARG A 116 5.81 -20.48 2.51
CA ARG A 116 6.71 -21.62 2.23
C ARG A 116 6.67 -22.10 0.78
N LEU A 117 6.55 -21.17 -0.16
CA LEU A 117 6.51 -21.47 -1.59
C LEU A 117 7.91 -21.79 -2.12
N GLY A 118 8.00 -22.79 -2.98
CA GLY A 118 9.21 -23.09 -3.75
C GLY A 118 9.50 -22.01 -4.79
N LYS A 119 10.73 -21.99 -5.31
CA LYS A 119 11.18 -21.00 -6.31
C LYS A 119 10.34 -20.98 -7.60
N ASP A 120 9.69 -22.09 -7.92
CA ASP A 120 8.91 -22.26 -9.16
C ASP A 120 7.39 -22.08 -8.91
N ASP A 121 6.98 -21.94 -7.64
CA ASP A 121 5.57 -21.85 -7.22
C ASP A 121 5.04 -20.40 -7.20
N TRP A 122 5.90 -19.42 -7.45
CA TRP A 122 5.51 -18.01 -7.49
C TRP A 122 6.38 -17.16 -8.42
N ARG A 123 5.83 -16.04 -8.89
CA ARG A 123 6.57 -15.02 -9.66
C ARG A 123 6.07 -13.62 -9.33
N ILE A 124 6.96 -12.64 -9.40
CA ILE A 124 6.58 -11.22 -9.42
C ILE A 124 6.24 -10.82 -10.86
N VAL A 125 5.21 -9.98 -11.03
CA VAL A 125 4.84 -9.38 -12.31
C VAL A 125 4.44 -7.92 -12.11
N PHE A 126 4.52 -7.11 -13.17
CA PHE A 126 4.13 -5.73 -13.19
C PHE A 126 2.99 -5.50 -14.19
N GLN A 127 1.85 -5.05 -13.68
CA GLN A 127 0.65 -4.73 -14.45
C GLN A 127 0.65 -3.26 -14.91
N SER A 128 -0.33 -2.86 -15.72
CA SER A 128 -0.60 -1.46 -16.04
C SER A 128 0.62 -0.72 -16.63
N ARG A 129 0.77 -0.73 -17.95
CA ARG A 129 1.84 -0.01 -18.67
C ARG A 129 1.25 0.90 -19.73
N PHE A 130 1.86 2.07 -19.93
CA PHE A 130 1.41 3.06 -20.91
C PHE A 130 2.56 3.71 -21.67
N GLY A 131 2.31 4.04 -22.93
CA GLY A 131 3.27 4.72 -23.79
C GLY A 131 4.36 3.78 -24.32
N ARG A 132 5.45 4.38 -24.82
CA ARG A 132 6.51 3.68 -25.56
C ARG A 132 7.79 3.46 -24.77
N GLU A 133 7.90 4.04 -23.58
CA GLU A 133 9.09 3.85 -22.74
C GLU A 133 9.13 2.45 -22.13
N GLU A 134 10.30 2.01 -21.66
CA GLU A 134 10.43 0.72 -20.99
C GLU A 134 9.88 0.81 -19.56
N TRP A 135 9.02 -0.14 -19.18
CA TRP A 135 8.46 -0.25 -17.84
C TRP A 135 9.13 -1.39 -17.07
N LEU A 136 8.92 -1.43 -15.75
CA LEU A 136 9.36 -2.53 -14.90
C LEU A 136 8.80 -3.85 -15.42
N GLN A 137 9.67 -4.87 -15.40
CA GLN A 137 9.41 -6.21 -15.94
C GLN A 137 9.59 -7.26 -14.84
N PRO A 138 8.97 -8.44 -14.98
CA PRO A 138 8.22 -8.93 -16.15
C PRO A 138 6.77 -8.39 -16.22
N TYR A 139 6.20 -8.28 -17.43
CA TYR A 139 4.84 -7.77 -17.62
C TYR A 139 3.78 -8.85 -17.33
N THR A 140 2.69 -8.47 -16.67
CA THR A 140 1.62 -9.42 -16.28
C THR A 140 1.00 -10.13 -17.48
N ASP A 141 0.64 -9.39 -18.54
CA ASP A 141 0.02 -9.92 -19.76
C ASP A 141 0.92 -10.93 -20.49
N GLU A 142 2.18 -10.58 -20.70
CA GLU A 142 3.17 -11.45 -21.35
C GLU A 142 3.50 -12.68 -20.50
N THR A 143 3.58 -12.52 -19.18
CA THR A 143 3.83 -13.65 -18.27
C THR A 143 2.68 -14.65 -18.28
N LEU A 144 1.43 -14.17 -18.29
CA LEU A 144 0.25 -15.04 -18.35
C LEU A 144 0.18 -15.83 -19.65
N LYS A 145 0.45 -15.18 -20.80
CA LYS A 145 0.53 -15.87 -22.10
C LYS A 145 1.61 -16.96 -22.08
N GLN A 146 2.78 -16.66 -21.52
CA GLN A 146 3.87 -17.64 -21.43
C GLN A 146 3.50 -18.81 -20.51
N LEU A 147 2.90 -18.55 -19.34
CA LEU A 147 2.47 -19.60 -18.42
C LEU A 147 1.45 -20.55 -19.07
N ALA A 148 0.48 -20.01 -19.81
CA ALA A 148 -0.48 -20.81 -20.56
C ALA A 148 0.21 -21.66 -21.64
N ALA A 149 1.16 -21.09 -22.38
CA ALA A 149 1.97 -21.81 -23.37
C ALA A 149 2.84 -22.91 -22.75
N ASP A 150 3.32 -22.70 -21.52
CA ASP A 150 4.09 -23.68 -20.74
C ASP A 150 3.19 -24.78 -20.12
N GLY A 151 1.87 -24.71 -20.32
CA GLY A 151 0.91 -25.71 -19.87
C GLY A 151 0.35 -25.49 -18.46
N VAL A 152 0.61 -24.32 -17.84
CA VAL A 152 -0.05 -23.95 -16.58
C VAL A 152 -1.53 -23.70 -16.87
N ARG A 153 -2.39 -24.35 -16.09
CA ARG A 153 -3.84 -24.33 -16.28
C ARG A 153 -4.53 -23.41 -15.29
N ARG A 154 -4.01 -23.30 -14.06
CA ARG A 154 -4.63 -22.46 -13.01
C ARG A 154 -3.61 -21.54 -12.35
N VAL A 155 -3.92 -20.25 -12.30
CA VAL A 155 -3.08 -19.20 -11.69
C VAL A 155 -3.84 -18.53 -10.56
N ASP A 156 -3.19 -18.37 -9.40
CA ASP A 156 -3.65 -17.39 -8.40
C ASP A 156 -2.88 -16.09 -8.59
N ILE A 157 -3.53 -14.93 -8.43
CA ILE A 157 -2.86 -13.63 -8.51
C ILE A 157 -3.32 -12.72 -7.38
N VAL A 158 -2.37 -12.06 -6.73
CA VAL A 158 -2.60 -11.08 -5.65
C VAL A 158 -1.93 -9.77 -6.01
N CYS A 159 -2.46 -8.65 -5.52
CA CYS A 159 -1.94 -7.31 -5.79
C CYS A 159 -1.46 -6.62 -4.50
N PRO A 160 -0.27 -6.94 -3.94
CA PRO A 160 0.14 -6.46 -2.63
C PRO A 160 0.31 -4.94 -2.57
N GLY A 161 0.53 -4.28 -3.71
CA GLY A 161 0.65 -2.82 -3.78
C GLY A 161 -0.62 -2.03 -3.46
N PHE A 162 -1.77 -2.70 -3.33
CA PHE A 162 -3.07 -2.07 -3.10
C PHE A 162 -3.68 -2.50 -1.76
N SER A 163 -4.01 -1.54 -0.91
CA SER A 163 -4.65 -1.79 0.39
C SER A 163 -6.14 -2.13 0.27
N ALA A 164 -6.78 -1.67 -0.80
CA ALA A 164 -8.19 -1.87 -1.09
C ALA A 164 -8.37 -2.06 -2.60
N ASP A 165 -9.45 -2.74 -2.97
CA ASP A 165 -9.77 -3.00 -4.38
C ASP A 165 -10.11 -1.70 -5.12
N CYS A 166 -9.66 -1.64 -6.37
CA CYS A 166 -9.83 -0.51 -7.28
C CYS A 166 -9.95 -1.02 -8.71
N VAL A 167 -9.95 -0.11 -9.69
CA VAL A 167 -10.05 -0.47 -11.12
C VAL A 167 -8.90 -1.38 -11.53
N GLU A 168 -7.69 -1.08 -11.06
CA GLU A 168 -6.47 -1.80 -11.40
C GLU A 168 -6.48 -3.24 -10.85
N THR A 169 -7.29 -3.54 -9.84
CA THR A 169 -7.41 -4.91 -9.31
C THR A 169 -8.64 -5.64 -9.85
N LEU A 170 -9.81 -4.99 -9.85
CA LEU A 170 -11.06 -5.64 -10.25
C LEU A 170 -11.20 -5.75 -11.77
N GLU A 171 -10.86 -4.71 -12.51
CA GLU A 171 -10.99 -4.71 -13.96
C GLU A 171 -9.74 -5.32 -14.60
N GLU A 172 -8.57 -4.73 -14.39
CA GLU A 172 -7.36 -5.15 -15.10
C GLU A 172 -6.90 -6.57 -14.72
N ILE A 173 -7.05 -6.95 -13.45
CA ILE A 173 -6.58 -8.27 -12.99
C ILE A 173 -7.70 -9.31 -12.98
N ALA A 174 -8.80 -9.05 -12.29
CA ALA A 174 -9.84 -10.07 -12.15
C ALA A 174 -10.62 -10.32 -13.46
N ILE A 175 -10.65 -9.36 -14.39
CA ILE A 175 -11.35 -9.48 -15.67
C ILE A 175 -10.37 -9.59 -16.84
N GLU A 176 -9.56 -8.56 -17.11
CA GLU A 176 -8.75 -8.51 -18.33
C GLU A 176 -7.59 -9.52 -18.32
N ALA A 177 -6.86 -9.64 -17.21
CA ALA A 177 -5.79 -10.62 -17.08
C ALA A 177 -6.35 -12.05 -17.06
N ALA A 178 -7.52 -12.27 -16.46
CA ALA A 178 -8.21 -13.55 -16.51
C ALA A 178 -8.61 -13.95 -17.95
N ALA A 179 -9.14 -13.01 -18.71
CA ALA A 179 -9.45 -13.21 -20.12
C ALA A 179 -8.19 -13.50 -20.94
N THR A 180 -7.13 -12.72 -20.75
CA THR A 180 -5.83 -12.90 -21.42
C THR A 180 -5.26 -14.29 -21.18
N PHE A 181 -5.27 -14.78 -19.93
CA PHE A 181 -4.77 -16.11 -19.60
C PHE A 181 -5.60 -17.21 -20.25
N LYS A 182 -6.94 -17.06 -20.24
CA LYS A 182 -7.86 -18.02 -20.84
C LYS A 182 -7.74 -18.08 -22.36
N GLU A 183 -7.62 -16.93 -23.02
CA GLU A 183 -7.41 -16.83 -24.47
C GLU A 183 -6.08 -17.44 -24.91
N ALA A 184 -5.05 -17.37 -24.05
CA ALA A 184 -3.76 -18.00 -24.30
C ALA A 184 -3.74 -19.53 -24.06
N GLY A 185 -4.84 -20.12 -23.60
CA GLY A 185 -4.99 -21.57 -23.41
C GLY A 185 -5.01 -22.04 -21.95
N GLY A 186 -4.94 -21.12 -20.98
CA GLY A 186 -5.14 -21.44 -19.56
C GLY A 186 -6.60 -21.77 -19.23
N GLU A 187 -6.86 -22.46 -18.12
CA GLU A 187 -8.22 -22.81 -17.68
C GLU A 187 -8.84 -21.70 -16.81
N SER A 188 -8.13 -21.24 -15.78
CA SER A 188 -8.62 -20.19 -14.88
C SER A 188 -7.54 -19.36 -14.21
N LEU A 189 -7.83 -18.08 -14.01
CA LEU A 189 -7.07 -17.18 -13.15
C LEU A 189 -7.97 -16.78 -11.99
N SER A 190 -7.46 -16.88 -10.76
CA SER A 190 -8.18 -16.53 -9.54
C SER A 190 -7.52 -15.33 -8.88
N TYR A 191 -8.22 -14.19 -8.87
CA TYR A 191 -7.78 -13.01 -8.15
C TYR A 191 -8.04 -13.16 -6.65
N VAL A 192 -6.99 -12.95 -5.85
CA VAL A 192 -7.06 -12.82 -4.38
C VAL A 192 -7.37 -11.36 -4.05
N PRO A 193 -8.55 -11.06 -3.47
CA PRO A 193 -8.95 -9.68 -3.16
C PRO A 193 -7.92 -8.93 -2.32
N ALA A 194 -7.88 -7.61 -2.50
CA ALA A 194 -7.10 -6.75 -1.64
C ALA A 194 -7.55 -6.89 -0.18
N LEU A 195 -6.71 -6.43 0.74
CA LEU A 195 -6.99 -6.55 2.16
C LEU A 195 -8.28 -5.84 2.60
N ASN A 196 -8.71 -4.78 1.90
CA ASN A 196 -10.00 -4.13 2.08
C ASN A 196 -10.27 -3.82 3.58
N ALA A 197 -11.44 -4.20 4.09
CA ALA A 197 -11.82 -4.05 5.50
C ALA A 197 -11.55 -5.32 6.33
N ASP A 198 -10.62 -6.18 5.90
CA ASP A 198 -10.26 -7.39 6.64
C ASP A 198 -9.75 -7.02 8.04
N PRO A 199 -10.17 -7.75 9.10
CA PRO A 199 -9.72 -7.49 10.46
C PRO A 199 -8.19 -7.45 10.62
N ASP A 200 -7.45 -8.30 9.91
CA ASP A 200 -5.98 -8.32 9.99
C ASP A 200 -5.37 -7.03 9.40
N HIS A 201 -6.01 -6.44 8.38
CA HIS A 201 -5.60 -5.15 7.81
C HIS A 201 -5.89 -3.99 8.75
N ILE A 202 -7.07 -3.96 9.37
CA ILE A 202 -7.43 -2.95 10.37
C ILE A 202 -6.46 -3.01 11.56
N ASN A 203 -6.10 -4.23 11.99
CA ASN A 203 -5.12 -4.45 13.06
C ASN A 203 -3.73 -3.95 12.65
N LEU A 204 -3.27 -4.23 11.44
CA LEU A 204 -2.02 -3.69 10.89
C LEU A 204 -2.02 -2.15 10.94
N VAL A 205 -3.01 -1.50 10.33
CA VAL A 205 -3.09 -0.03 10.27
C VAL A 205 -3.12 0.57 11.67
N THR A 206 -3.88 -0.06 12.59
CA THR A 206 -3.93 0.35 13.99
C THR A 206 -2.57 0.21 14.68
N SER A 207 -1.83 -0.87 14.42
CA SER A 207 -0.48 -1.07 14.96
C SER A 207 0.48 0.00 14.46
N LEU A 208 0.52 0.24 13.14
CA LEU A 208 1.36 1.26 12.52
C LEU A 208 1.09 2.64 13.12
N ILE A 209 -0.18 3.00 13.33
CA ILE A 209 -0.54 4.26 13.99
C ILE A 209 -0.04 4.28 15.43
N ARG A 210 -0.27 3.22 16.22
CA ARG A 210 0.12 3.17 17.63
C ARG A 210 1.63 3.32 17.80
N ASP A 211 2.41 2.60 17.01
CA ASP A 211 3.87 2.65 17.03
C ASP A 211 4.37 4.07 16.73
N GLN A 212 3.64 4.80 15.88
CA GLN A 212 3.96 6.16 15.47
C GLN A 212 3.40 7.26 16.38
N ILE A 213 2.62 6.97 17.43
CA ILE A 213 2.05 8.02 18.30
C ILE A 213 2.18 7.74 19.79
N ASP A 214 2.90 6.69 20.20
CA ASP A 214 2.88 6.25 21.59
C ASP A 214 3.38 7.33 22.57
N ASP A 215 4.51 7.96 22.26
CA ASP A 215 5.06 9.09 23.03
C ASP A 215 4.13 10.33 23.04
N TRP A 216 3.41 10.57 21.94
CA TRP A 216 2.41 11.64 21.87
C TRP A 216 1.25 11.36 22.83
N ARG A 217 0.78 10.11 22.89
CA ARG A 217 -0.31 9.67 23.80
C ARG A 217 0.11 9.75 25.26
N GLN A 218 1.34 9.35 25.57
CA GLN A 218 1.88 9.47 26.92
C GLN A 218 1.94 10.93 27.36
N SER A 219 2.45 11.81 26.50
CA SER A 219 2.55 13.25 26.78
C SER A 219 1.19 13.93 26.94
N ALA A 220 0.20 13.60 26.10
CA ALA A 220 -1.13 14.23 26.13
C ALA A 220 -1.92 13.90 27.41
N ARG A 221 -1.71 12.70 27.97
CA ARG A 221 -2.34 12.28 29.24
C ARG A 221 -1.81 13.04 30.45
N ALA A 222 -0.61 13.61 30.35
CA ALA A 222 0.08 14.20 31.49
C ALA A 222 -0.51 15.55 31.93
N ASP A 223 -1.19 16.33 31.08
CA ASP A 223 -1.60 17.68 31.51
C ASP A 223 -2.73 18.38 30.73
N ARG A 224 -3.93 17.77 30.71
CA ARG A 224 -5.12 18.39 30.08
C ARG A 224 -5.54 19.70 30.78
N ALA A 225 -5.44 19.73 32.11
CA ALA A 225 -5.81 20.90 32.90
C ALA A 225 -4.87 22.10 32.63
N GLU A 226 -3.57 21.86 32.43
CA GLU A 226 -2.65 22.92 32.05
C GLU A 226 -2.88 23.45 30.64
N LEU A 227 -3.24 22.59 29.69
CA LEU A 227 -3.58 23.03 28.33
C LEU A 227 -4.77 24.00 28.33
N GLU A 228 -5.80 23.71 29.13
CA GLU A 228 -6.96 24.60 29.29
C GLU A 228 -6.56 25.94 29.95
N ARG A 229 -5.72 25.91 31.00
CA ARG A 229 -5.19 27.14 31.63
C ARG A 229 -4.39 28.00 30.66
N ARG A 230 -3.53 27.37 29.85
CA ARG A 230 -2.73 28.06 28.82
C ARG A 230 -3.61 28.73 27.77
N GLN A 231 -4.65 28.03 27.31
CA GLN A 231 -5.60 28.57 26.34
C GLN A 231 -6.35 29.78 26.91
N GLN A 232 -6.90 29.68 28.12
CA GLN A 232 -7.60 30.78 28.77
C GLN A 232 -6.70 32.01 28.94
N ARG A 233 -5.44 31.81 29.35
CA ARG A 233 -4.47 32.90 29.47
C ARG A 233 -4.13 33.53 28.12
N ALA A 234 -3.96 32.74 27.06
CA ALA A 234 -3.70 33.25 25.73
C ALA A 234 -4.88 34.08 25.19
N MET A 235 -6.11 33.62 25.40
CA MET A 235 -7.33 34.36 25.03
C MET A 235 -7.47 35.67 25.80
N ALA A 236 -7.16 35.67 27.10
CA ALA A 236 -7.14 36.90 27.91
C ALA A 236 -6.11 37.93 27.41
N LEU A 237 -5.06 37.49 26.71
CA LEU A 237 -4.04 38.33 26.07
C LEU A 237 -4.37 38.67 24.59
N GLY A 238 -5.58 38.34 24.12
CA GLY A 238 -6.06 38.73 22.79
C GLY A 238 -5.82 37.70 21.68
N ALA A 239 -5.39 36.47 21.99
CA ALA A 239 -5.37 35.40 21.01
C ALA A 239 -6.80 35.01 20.60
N SER A 240 -7.01 34.77 19.30
CA SER A 240 -8.32 34.37 18.76
C SER A 240 -8.66 32.89 18.96
N ARG A 241 -7.67 32.08 19.34
CA ARG A 241 -7.79 30.63 19.59
C ARG A 241 -6.58 30.11 20.37
#